data_AF-A0A5J4KTR4-F1
#
_entry.id   AF-A0A5J4KTR4-F1
#
_cell.length_a   1.000
_cell.length_b   1.000
_cell.length_c   1.000
_cell.angle_alpha   90.00
_cell.angle_beta   90.00
_cell.angle_gamma   90.00
#
_symmetry.space_group_name_H-M   'P 1'
#
loop_
_entity.id
_entity.type
_entity.pdbx_description
1 polymer ?
#
loop_
_entity_poly.entity_id
_entity_poly.type
_entity_poly.pdbx_seq_one_letter_code
_entity_poly.pdbx_strand_id
1 'polypeptide(L)'
;MAIPFLMLSWFVQSLTLIVFNITQVSFRQSLIPGHLQGRLNASMRFLICSALPIGSFLGGAAGEAFGLLPTVVLSSIGMLFAFLWILFSLYPPYESNPH
;
A
#
# COMPACT_ATOMS: atom_id res chain seq x y z
N MET A 1 8.74 5.70 28.65
CA MET A 1 7.32 5.93 28.28
C MET A 1 6.99 5.65 26.81
N ALA A 2 7.96 5.61 25.87
CA ALA A 2 7.67 5.42 24.44
C ALA A 2 7.38 3.95 24.01
N ILE A 3 7.87 2.96 24.75
CA ILE A 3 7.80 1.54 24.37
C ILE A 3 6.35 1.04 24.21
N PRO A 4 5.40 1.31 25.12
CA PRO A 4 4.02 0.86 24.95
C PRO A 4 3.34 1.45 23.71
N PHE A 5 3.65 2.71 23.38
CA PHE A 5 3.11 3.37 22.19
C PHE A 5 3.63 2.70 20.91
N LEU A 6 4.93 2.42 20.84
CA LEU A 6 5.53 1.71 19.71
C LEU A 6 4.95 0.30 19.54
N MET A 7 4.74 -0.43 20.64
CA MET A 7 4.14 -1.76 20.62
C MET A 7 2.70 -1.72 20.09
N LEU A 8 1.90 -0.76 20.56
CA LEU A 8 0.54 -0.57 20.08
C LEU A 8 0.52 -0.20 18.59
N SER A 9 1.38 0.71 18.15
CA SER A 9 1.49 1.08 16.73
C SER A 9 1.86 -0.11 15.84
N TRP A 10 2.84 -0.91 16.27
CA TRP A 10 3.24 -2.14 15.54
C TRP A 10 2.11 -3.17 15.46
N PHE A 11 1.39 -3.36 16.56
CA PHE A 11 0.25 -4.27 16.61
C PHE A 11 -0.85 -3.84 15.64
N VAL A 12 -1.25 -2.56 15.67
CA VAL A 12 -2.27 -2.01 14.77
C VAL A 12 -1.83 -2.09 13.31
N GLN A 13 -0.56 -1.76 13.02
CA GLN A 13 -0.01 -1.86 11.67
C GLN A 13 -0.07 -3.31 11.16
N SER A 14 0.31 -4.28 11.99
CA SER A 14 0.32 -5.70 11.62
C SER A 14 -1.08 -6.22 11.30
N LEU A 15 -2.07 -5.90 12.16
CA LEU A 15 -3.47 -6.26 11.90
C LEU A 15 -3.99 -5.62 10.61
N THR A 16 -3.69 -4.34 10.40
CA THR A 16 -4.10 -3.61 9.19
C THR A 16 -3.51 -4.25 7.93
N LEU A 17 -2.23 -4.60 7.95
CA LEU A 17 -1.55 -5.24 6.81
C LEU A 17 -2.14 -6.61 6.46
N ILE A 18 -2.54 -7.40 7.46
CA ILE A 18 -3.18 -8.71 7.24
C ILE A 18 -4.54 -8.52 6.56
N VAL A 19 -5.40 -7.68 7.13
CA VAL A 19 -6.74 -7.40 6.58
C VAL A 19 -6.60 -6.88 5.14
N PHE A 20 -5.71 -5.91 4.93
CA PHE A 20 -5.47 -5.33 3.61
C PHE A 20 -5.01 -6.35 2.58
N ASN A 21 -4.07 -7.24 2.92
CA ASN A 21 -3.60 -8.28 2.00
C ASN A 21 -4.74 -9.23 1.58
N ILE A 22 -5.54 -9.68 2.54
CA ILE A 22 -6.67 -10.58 2.27
C ILE A 22 -7.66 -9.88 1.35
N THR A 23 -8.09 -8.65 1.69
CA THR A 23 -9.02 -7.89 0.86
C THR A 23 -8.46 -7.63 -0.55
N GLN A 24 -7.19 -7.27 -0.68
CA GLN A 24 -6.56 -7.05 -1.99
C GLN A 24 -6.54 -8.30 -2.86
N VAL A 25 -6.18 -9.45 -2.29
CA VAL A 25 -6.12 -10.71 -3.04
C VAL A 25 -7.53 -11.15 -3.43
N SER A 26 -8.48 -11.13 -2.51
CA SER A 26 -9.88 -11.49 -2.78
C SER A 26 -10.49 -10.62 -3.88
N PHE A 27 -10.21 -9.31 -3.86
CA PHE A 27 -10.67 -8.38 -4.90
C PHE A 27 -10.09 -8.71 -6.28
N ARG A 28 -8.82 -9.12 -6.35
CA ARG A 28 -8.21 -9.54 -7.63
C ARG A 28 -8.80 -10.87 -8.11
N GLN A 29 -9.03 -11.80 -7.20
CA GLN A 29 -9.60 -13.10 -7.54
C GLN A 29 -11.02 -12.97 -8.10
N SER A 30 -11.82 -12.02 -7.61
CA SER A 30 -13.19 -11.80 -8.11
C SER A 30 -13.22 -11.16 -9.50
N LEU A 31 -12.24 -10.33 -9.85
CA LEU A 31 -12.18 -9.62 -11.14
C LEU A 31 -11.39 -10.36 -12.22
N ILE A 32 -10.38 -11.15 -11.84
CA ILE A 32 -9.39 -11.70 -12.78
C ILE A 32 -9.63 -13.21 -13.00
N PRO A 33 -9.78 -13.65 -14.27
CA PRO A 33 -9.89 -15.06 -14.62
C PRO A 33 -8.71 -15.89 -14.10
N GLY A 34 -8.97 -17.10 -13.61
CA GLY A 34 -7.97 -17.95 -12.91
C GLY A 34 -6.63 -18.12 -13.63
N HIS A 35 -6.65 -18.34 -14.95
CA HIS A 35 -5.44 -18.51 -15.77
C HIS A 35 -4.54 -17.26 -15.87
N LEU A 36 -5.06 -16.05 -15.61
CA LEU A 36 -4.29 -14.80 -15.63
C LEU A 36 -3.77 -14.39 -14.24
N GLN A 37 -4.27 -15.02 -13.16
CA GLN A 37 -3.90 -14.64 -11.79
C GLN A 37 -2.40 -14.74 -11.52
N GLY A 38 -1.73 -15.77 -12.05
CA GLY A 38 -0.28 -15.95 -11.90
C GLY A 38 0.53 -14.82 -12.55
N ARG A 39 0.16 -14.43 -13.78
CA ARG A 39 0.81 -13.31 -14.50
C ARG A 39 0.55 -11.98 -13.80
N LEU A 40 -0.67 -11.76 -13.34
CA LEU A 40 -1.07 -10.51 -12.69
C LEU A 40 -0.38 -10.35 -11.33
N ASN A 41 -0.26 -11.45 -10.56
CA ASN A 41 0.49 -11.48 -9.31
C ASN A 41 1.99 -11.20 -9.53
N ALA A 42 2.59 -11.73 -10.60
CA ALA A 42 3.97 -11.44 -10.95
C ALA A 42 4.19 -9.95 -11.27
N SER A 43 3.32 -9.35 -12.10
CA SER A 43 3.39 -7.93 -12.42
C SER A 43 3.21 -7.05 -11.19
N MET A 44 2.24 -7.37 -10.32
CA MET A 44 2.01 -6.61 -9.09
C MET A 44 3.19 -6.74 -8.12
N ARG A 45 3.75 -7.94 -7.94
CA ARG A 45 4.98 -8.12 -7.16
C ARG A 45 6.13 -7.30 -7.73
N PHE A 46 6.33 -7.31 -9.04
CA PHE A 46 7.38 -6.51 -9.68
C PHE A 46 7.20 -5.02 -9.38
N LEU A 47 6.00 -4.48 -9.56
CA LEU A 47 5.69 -3.08 -9.28
C LEU A 47 5.90 -2.74 -7.80
N ILE A 48 5.33 -3.52 -6.89
CA ILE A 48 5.45 -3.29 -5.44
C ILE A 48 6.91 -3.42 -4.99
N CYS A 49 7.60 -4.48 -5.40
CA CYS A 49 9.00 -4.70 -5.06
C CYS A 49 9.92 -3.65 -5.68
N SER A 50 9.58 -3.02 -6.80
CA SER A 50 10.35 -1.91 -7.36
C SER A 50 10.11 -0.58 -6.64
N ALA A 51 8.89 -0.35 -6.14
CA ALA A 51 8.55 0.88 -5.43
C ALA A 51 9.32 0.99 -4.10
N LEU A 52 9.57 -0.13 -3.42
CA LEU A 52 10.34 -0.19 -2.17
C LEU A 52 11.77 0.37 -2.30
N PRO A 53 12.67 -0.17 -3.16
CA PRO A 53 14.03 0.34 -3.30
C PRO A 53 14.07 1.77 -3.82
N ILE A 54 13.16 2.16 -4.72
CA ILE A 54 13.06 3.54 -5.20
C ILE A 54 12.69 4.47 -4.05
N GLY A 55 11.67 4.12 -3.27
CA GLY A 55 11.25 4.90 -2.09
C GLY A 55 12.34 4.97 -1.02
N SER A 56 13.04 3.86 -0.75
CA SER A 56 14.16 3.83 0.19
C SER A 56 15.33 4.71 -0.25
N PHE A 57 15.67 4.69 -1.54
CA PHE A 57 16.73 5.54 -2.08
C PHE A 57 16.36 7.03 -1.98
N LEU A 58 15.16 7.40 -2.44
CA LEU A 58 14.68 8.79 -2.39
C LEU A 58 14.51 9.27 -0.95
N GLY A 59 13.96 8.45 -0.07
CA GLY A 59 13.80 8.75 1.34
C GLY A 59 15.13 8.90 2.07
N GLY A 60 16.12 8.06 1.75
CA GLY A 60 17.48 8.18 2.27
C GLY A 60 18.16 9.47 1.84
N ALA A 61 18.13 9.77 0.53
CA ALA A 61 18.70 11.00 -0.01
C ALA A 61 18.02 12.26 0.55
N ALA A 62 16.69 12.25 0.67
CA ALA A 62 15.93 13.34 1.29
C ALA A 62 16.25 13.49 2.78
N GLY A 63 16.41 12.36 3.49
CA GLY A 63 16.79 12.34 4.90
C GLY A 63 18.18 12.93 5.15
N GLU A 64 19.12 12.69 4.24
CA GLU A 64 20.47 13.26 4.29
C GLU A 64 20.48 14.76 3.93
N ALA A 65 19.72 15.17 2.91
CA ALA A 65 19.70 16.55 2.43
C ALA A 65 18.89 17.51 3.32
N PHE A 66 17.73 17.08 3.80
CA PHE A 66 16.78 17.93 4.53
C PHE A 66 16.68 17.59 6.03
N GLY A 67 17.23 16.45 6.44
CA GLY A 67 17.10 15.92 7.80
C GLY A 67 15.92 14.97 7.98
N LEU A 68 15.91 14.28 9.13
CA LEU A 68 14.96 13.21 9.42
C LEU A 68 13.51 13.70 9.53
N LEU A 69 13.26 14.73 10.33
CA LEU A 69 11.92 15.21 10.64
C LEU A 69 11.14 15.69 9.39
N PRO A 70 11.67 16.59 8.53
CA PRO A 70 10.95 17.03 7.34
C PRO A 70 10.71 15.90 6.34
N THR A 71 11.65 14.94 6.23
CA THR A 71 11.50 13.77 5.37
C THR A 71 10.37 12.86 5.82
N VAL A 72 10.23 12.63 7.13
CA VAL A 72 9.13 11.85 7.71
C VAL A 72 7.79 12.56 7.50
N VAL A 73 7.73 13.87 7.70
CA VAL A 73 6.50 14.65 7.48
C VAL A 73 6.08 14.60 6.01
N LEU A 74 7.03 14.81 5.08
CA LEU A 74 6.77 14.74 3.65
C LEU A 74 6.26 13.35 3.23
N SER A 75 6.89 12.29 3.74
CA SER A 75 6.46 10.91 3.49
C SER A 75 5.06 10.63 4.04
N SER A 76 4.74 11.18 5.21
CA SER A 76 3.42 11.04 5.84
C SER A 76 2.32 11.74 5.01
N ILE A 77 2.59 12.93 4.48
CA ILE A 77 1.68 13.65 3.58
C ILE A 77 1.47 12.85 2.29
N GLY A 78 2.55 12.32 1.71
CA GLY A 78 2.47 11.47 0.51
C GLY A 78 1.62 10.22 0.73
N MET A 79 1.76 9.57 1.89
CA MET A 79 0.96 8.40 2.26
C MET A 79 -0.51 8.74 2.49
N LEU A 80 -0.80 9.89 3.10
CA LEU A 80 -2.17 10.39 3.24
C LEU A 80 -2.80 10.68 1.87
N PHE A 81 -2.05 11.29 0.95
CA PHE A 81 -2.52 11.56 -0.40
C PHE A 81 -2.83 10.27 -1.17
N ALA A 82 -1.97 9.25 -1.08
CA ALA A 82 -2.22 7.95 -1.68
C ALA A 82 -3.47 7.26 -1.11
N PHE A 83 -3.70 7.37 0.21
CA PHE A 83 -4.92 6.88 0.83
C PHE A 83 -6.17 7.61 0.31
N LEU A 84 -6.14 8.94 0.26
CA LEU A 84 -7.25 9.74 -0.26
C LEU A 84 -7.53 9.40 -1.72
N TRP A 85 -6.49 9.24 -2.54
CA TRP A 85 -6.64 8.84 -3.94
C TRP A 85 -7.41 7.52 -4.06
N ILE A 86 -7.04 6.49 -3.29
CA ILE A 86 -7.73 5.20 -3.30
C ILE A 86 -9.17 5.35 -2.81
N LEU A 87 -9.39 6.13 -1.75
CA LEU A 87 -10.72 6.35 -1.16
C LEU A 87 -11.67 7.02 -2.16
N PHE A 88 -11.20 8.01 -2.92
CA PHE A 88 -11.99 8.70 -3.93
C PHE A 88 -12.05 7.96 -5.27
N SER A 89 -11.11 7.04 -5.54
CA SER A 89 -11.11 6.19 -6.73
C SER A 89 -12.14 5.04 -6.65
N LEU A 90 -12.99 4.97 -5.62
CA LEU A 90 -13.99 3.92 -5.42
C LEU A 90 -14.82 3.71 -6.71
N TYR A 91 -14.71 2.49 -7.26
CA TYR A 91 -15.26 2.09 -8.54
C TYR A 91 -16.80 2.00 -8.49
N PRO A 92 -17.53 2.36 -9.57
CA PRO A 92 -19.00 2.29 -9.65
C PRO A 92 -19.55 0.88 -9.40
N PRO A 93 -20.82 0.73 -8.98
CA PRO A 93 -21.46 -0.58 -8.83
C PRO A 93 -21.39 -1.35 -10.15
N TYR A 94 -20.78 -2.54 -10.13
CA TYR A 94 -20.88 -3.44 -11.28
C TYR A 94 -22.34 -3.91 -11.34
N GLU A 95 -23.11 -3.39 -12.30
CA GLU A 95 -24.37 -4.02 -12.66
C GLU A 95 -24.06 -5.44 -13.13
N SER A 96 -24.71 -6.40 -12.49
CA SER A 96 -24.70 -7.81 -12.85
C SER A 96 -25.11 -7.95 -14.32
N ASN A 97 -24.15 -8.11 -15.22
CA ASN A 97 -24.45 -8.48 -16.60
C ASN A 97 -24.41 -10.02 -16.70
N PRO A 98 -25.55 -10.69 -16.95
CA PRO A 98 -25.60 -12.12 -17.12
C PRO A 98 -25.21 -12.46 -18.56
N HIS A 99 -23.96 -12.89 -18.75
CA HIS A 99 -23.52 -13.60 -19.95
C HIS A 99 -22.87 -14.92 -19.54
#